data_AF-A0A212U151-F1
#
_entry.id   AF-A0A212U151-F1
#
_cell.length_a   1.000
_cell.length_b   1.000
_cell.length_c   1.000
_cell.angle_alpha   90.00
_cell.angle_beta   90.00
_cell.angle_gamma   90.00
#
_symmetry.space_group_name_H-M   'P 1'
#
loop_
_entity.id
_entity.type
_entity.pdbx_description
1 polymer ?
#
loop_
_entity_poly.entity_id
_entity_poly.type
_entity_poly.pdbx_seq_one_letter_code
_entity_poly.pdbx_strand_id
1 'polypeptide(L)'
;MNEQEILQKMRAVFKDCQKLAVLLVQQHPSTHRGFVADMQFASTYGSFLGEIKVNHGIDLEKDSIAQRLVDALSKTDSHTIGLIREEIYAALDQMQAEQYASYIFLTCFPSIYKAMTEK
;
A
#
# COMPACT_ATOMS: atom_id res chain seq x y z
N MET A 1 -7.45 12.29 -20.73
CA MET A 1 -7.79 10.90 -20.37
C MET A 1 -9.29 10.87 -20.14
N ASN A 2 -10.01 9.97 -20.80
CA ASN A 2 -11.46 9.86 -20.63
C ASN A 2 -11.76 9.31 -19.22
N GLU A 3 -12.85 9.74 -18.60
CA GLU A 3 -13.26 9.30 -17.25
C GLU A 3 -13.35 7.77 -17.14
N GLN A 4 -13.81 7.12 -18.21
CA GLN A 4 -13.86 5.65 -18.29
C GLN A 4 -12.47 5.00 -18.21
N GLU A 5 -11.44 5.61 -18.79
CA GLU A 5 -10.06 5.09 -18.73
C GLU A 5 -9.49 5.23 -17.32
N ILE A 6 -9.77 6.35 -16.63
CA ILE A 6 -9.37 6.57 -15.24
C ILE A 6 -9.99 5.50 -14.34
N LEU A 7 -11.30 5.28 -14.46
CA LEU A 7 -12.02 4.28 -13.67
C LEU A 7 -11.51 2.86 -13.92
N GLN A 8 -11.19 2.52 -15.16
CA GLN A 8 -10.61 1.21 -15.50
C GLN A 8 -9.24 1.02 -14.84
N LYS A 9 -8.37 2.03 -14.87
CA LYS A 9 -7.06 1.98 -14.21
C LYS A 9 -7.19 1.86 -12.70
N MET A 10 -8.09 2.63 -12.06
CA MET A 10 -8.32 2.54 -10.61
C MET A 10 -8.84 1.16 -10.20
N ARG A 11 -9.74 0.55 -11.00
CA ARG A 11 -10.17 -0.84 -10.78
C ARG A 11 -9.03 -1.84 -10.90
N ALA A 12 -8.10 -1.62 -11.84
CA ALA A 12 -6.92 -2.47 -12.00
C ALA A 12 -5.98 -2.34 -10.80
N VAL A 13 -5.71 -1.12 -10.32
CA VAL A 13 -4.93 -0.88 -9.10
C VAL A 13 -5.58 -1.54 -7.88
N PHE A 14 -6.92 -1.46 -7.76
CA PHE A 14 -7.62 -2.14 -6.66
C PHE A 14 -7.44 -3.66 -6.70
N LYS A 15 -7.43 -4.29 -7.88
CA LYS A 15 -7.11 -5.72 -8.01
C LYS A 15 -5.69 -6.04 -7.54
N ASP A 16 -4.74 -5.16 -7.80
CA ASP A 16 -3.37 -5.35 -7.30
C ASP A 16 -3.28 -5.15 -5.78
N CYS A 17 -4.09 -4.25 -5.20
CA CYS A 17 -4.25 -4.12 -3.76
C CYS A 17 -4.79 -5.43 -3.12
N GLN A 18 -5.72 -6.12 -3.80
CA GLN A 18 -6.21 -7.42 -3.32
C GLN A 18 -5.10 -8.49 -3.29
N LYS A 19 -4.23 -8.52 -4.29
CA LYS A 19 -3.08 -9.44 -4.30
C LYS A 19 -2.08 -9.09 -3.19
N LEU A 20 -1.79 -7.80 -3.02
CA LEU A 20 -0.90 -7.34 -1.95
C LEU A 20 -1.46 -7.70 -0.56
N ALA A 21 -2.76 -7.51 -0.33
CA ALA A 21 -3.41 -7.86 0.93
C ALA A 21 -3.17 -9.33 1.31
N VAL A 22 -3.31 -10.26 0.35
CA VAL A 22 -3.03 -11.69 0.57
C VAL A 22 -1.57 -11.92 0.98
N LEU A 23 -0.63 -11.27 0.29
CA LEU A 23 0.80 -11.40 0.59
C LEU A 23 1.15 -10.84 1.96
N LEU A 24 0.60 -9.68 2.35
CA LEU A 24 0.84 -9.08 3.67
C LEU A 24 0.32 -9.98 4.79
N VAL A 25 -0.85 -10.60 4.65
CA VAL A 25 -1.36 -11.57 5.64
C VAL A 25 -0.41 -12.76 5.82
N GLN A 26 0.17 -13.27 4.73
CA GLN A 26 1.14 -14.36 4.79
C GLN A 26 2.46 -13.94 5.46
N GLN A 27 2.79 -12.66 5.41
CA GLN A 27 4.04 -12.09 5.93
C GLN A 27 3.86 -11.39 7.29
N HIS A 28 2.76 -11.66 7.97
CA HIS A 28 2.40 -10.96 9.20
C HIS A 28 3.53 -10.99 10.25
N PRO A 29 3.76 -9.93 11.04
CA PRO A 29 4.82 -9.90 12.05
C PRO A 29 4.67 -10.94 13.17
N SER A 30 3.45 -11.48 13.35
CA SER A 30 3.22 -12.64 14.23
C SER A 30 3.86 -13.92 13.68
N THR A 31 4.11 -13.98 12.37
CA THR A 31 4.75 -15.09 11.65
C THR A 31 6.27 -14.88 11.50
N HIS A 32 6.73 -13.65 11.26
CA HIS A 32 8.16 -13.30 11.09
C HIS A 32 8.53 -11.99 11.81
N ARG A 33 9.65 -11.92 12.55
CA ARG A 33 10.04 -10.72 13.33
C ARG A 33 11.41 -10.17 12.96
N GLY A 34 11.59 -8.87 13.21
CA GLY A 34 12.87 -8.15 13.07
C GLY A 34 13.22 -7.79 11.62
N PHE A 35 14.52 -7.55 11.38
CA PHE A 35 15.06 -7.03 10.12
C PHE A 35 14.63 -7.83 8.87
N VAL A 36 14.55 -9.15 8.96
CA VAL A 36 14.12 -9.99 7.83
C VAL A 36 12.67 -9.69 7.43
N ALA A 37 11.80 -9.49 8.41
CA ALA A 37 10.41 -9.13 8.15
C ALA A 37 10.28 -7.69 7.62
N ASP A 38 11.18 -6.77 8.02
CA ASP A 38 11.24 -5.41 7.45
C ASP A 38 11.63 -5.45 5.97
N MET A 39 12.65 -6.25 5.62
CA MET A 39 13.10 -6.42 4.24
C MET A 39 12.06 -7.16 3.37
N GLN A 40 11.37 -8.17 3.92
CA GLN A 40 10.32 -8.89 3.21
C GLN A 40 9.12 -7.98 2.92
N PHE A 41 8.71 -7.16 3.90
CA PHE A 41 7.69 -6.13 3.73
C PHE A 41 8.10 -5.10 2.69
N ALA A 42 9.31 -4.54 2.82
CA ALA A 42 9.86 -3.54 1.91
C ALA A 42 9.90 -4.04 0.46
N SER A 43 10.35 -5.28 0.26
CA SER A 43 10.37 -5.92 -1.06
C SER A 43 8.97 -6.08 -1.63
N THR A 44 8.06 -6.68 -0.86
CA THR A 44 6.69 -6.99 -1.31
C THR A 44 5.88 -5.74 -1.62
N TYR A 45 5.84 -4.80 -0.68
CA TYR A 45 5.07 -3.55 -0.83
C TYR A 45 5.77 -2.63 -1.84
N GLY A 46 7.10 -2.54 -1.82
CA GLY A 46 7.87 -1.73 -2.78
C GLY A 46 7.67 -2.19 -4.22
N SER A 47 7.69 -3.50 -4.49
CA SER A 47 7.38 -4.06 -5.81
C SER A 47 5.98 -3.67 -6.29
N PHE A 48 4.97 -3.80 -5.43
CA PHE A 48 3.60 -3.35 -5.73
C PHE A 48 3.53 -1.87 -6.11
N LEU A 49 4.23 -0.99 -5.38
CA LEU A 49 4.24 0.45 -5.69
C LEU A 49 4.91 0.75 -7.02
N GLY A 50 6.00 0.05 -7.35
CA GLY A 50 6.63 0.14 -8.66
C GLY A 50 5.70 -0.33 -9.79
N GLU A 51 5.00 -1.44 -9.56
CA GLU A 51 4.04 -2.01 -10.52
C GLU A 51 2.86 -1.08 -10.79
N ILE A 52 2.37 -0.32 -9.81
CA ILE A 52 1.30 0.67 -10.04
C ILE A 52 1.71 1.67 -11.12
N LYS A 53 2.92 2.21 -11.00
CA LYS A 53 3.43 3.21 -11.95
C LYS A 53 3.68 2.58 -13.33
N VAL A 54 4.34 1.42 -13.36
CA VAL A 54 4.74 0.74 -14.61
C VAL A 54 3.53 0.21 -15.39
N ASN A 55 2.60 -0.45 -14.71
CA ASN A 55 1.50 -1.16 -15.35
C ASN A 55 0.29 -0.26 -15.64
N HIS A 56 0.02 0.74 -14.78
CA HIS A 56 -1.19 1.56 -14.89
C HIS A 56 -0.90 3.02 -15.25
N GLY A 57 0.35 3.47 -15.13
CA GLY A 57 0.75 4.85 -15.35
C GLY A 57 0.15 5.81 -14.33
N ILE A 58 -0.16 5.33 -13.12
CA ILE A 58 -0.71 6.12 -12.02
C ILE A 58 0.42 6.55 -11.08
N ASP A 59 0.41 7.82 -10.69
CA ASP A 59 1.28 8.35 -9.65
C ASP A 59 0.63 8.22 -8.27
N LEU A 60 1.44 7.91 -7.27
CA LEU A 60 1.02 7.91 -5.86
C LEU A 60 0.81 9.35 -5.39
N GLU A 61 -0.10 9.55 -4.44
CA GLU A 61 -0.30 10.87 -3.85
C GLU A 61 0.85 11.21 -2.90
N LYS A 62 1.29 12.48 -2.91
CA LYS A 62 2.51 12.89 -2.19
C LYS A 62 2.39 12.80 -0.66
N ASP A 63 1.18 12.97 -0.12
CA ASP A 63 0.88 12.88 1.31
C ASP A 63 0.48 11.46 1.75
N SER A 64 0.59 10.48 0.85
CA SER A 64 0.21 9.09 1.10
C SER A 64 1.26 8.32 1.91
N ILE A 65 0.81 7.30 2.66
CA ILE A 65 1.72 6.36 3.33
C ILE A 65 2.56 5.60 2.29
N ALA A 66 1.99 5.33 1.11
CA ALA A 66 2.70 4.73 -0.01
C ALA A 66 3.89 5.58 -0.46
N GLN A 67 3.73 6.91 -0.57
CA GLN A 67 4.84 7.79 -0.93
C GLN A 67 5.90 7.86 0.18
N ARG A 68 5.50 7.90 1.46
CA ARG A 68 6.45 7.79 2.59
C ARG A 68 7.30 6.52 2.50
N LEU A 69 6.71 5.40 2.07
CA LEU A 69 7.42 4.15 1.89
C LEU A 69 8.40 4.21 0.70
N VAL A 70 8.00 4.76 -0.44
CA VAL A 70 8.92 4.98 -1.58
C VAL A 70 10.12 5.83 -1.17
N ASP A 71 9.88 6.92 -0.43
CA ASP A 71 10.94 7.81 0.03
C ASP A 71 11.90 7.07 0.98
N ALA A 72 11.38 6.26 1.90
CA ALA A 72 12.19 5.45 2.81
C ALA A 72 13.01 4.38 2.07
N LEU A 73 12.41 3.69 1.09
CA LEU A 73 13.08 2.73 0.23
C LEU A 73 14.23 3.38 -0.56
N SER A 74 14.00 4.57 -1.12
CA SER A 74 15.01 5.30 -1.90
C SER A 74 16.25 5.70 -1.09
N LYS A 75 16.10 5.83 0.23
CA LYS A 75 17.16 6.20 1.18
C LYS A 75 17.73 5.01 1.94
N THR A 76 17.22 3.80 1.69
CA THR A 76 17.53 2.60 2.48
C THR A 76 17.29 2.83 3.98
N ASP A 77 16.26 3.62 4.33
CA ASP A 77 15.93 3.98 5.70
C ASP A 77 15.15 2.86 6.38
N SER A 78 15.89 1.86 6.87
CA SER A 78 15.32 0.68 7.55
C SER A 78 14.47 1.03 8.78
N HIS A 79 14.77 2.13 9.48
CA HIS A 79 14.00 2.54 10.65
C HIS A 79 12.61 3.04 10.23
N THR A 80 12.55 3.94 9.25
CA THR A 80 11.27 4.44 8.72
C THR A 80 10.46 3.32 8.05
N ILE A 81 11.11 2.39 7.35
CA ILE A 81 10.45 1.20 6.80
C ILE A 81 9.79 0.37 7.91
N GLY A 82 10.50 0.13 9.03
CA GLY A 82 9.96 -0.61 10.17
C GLY A 82 8.75 0.08 10.81
N LEU A 83 8.79 1.39 10.97
CA LEU A 83 7.66 2.18 11.47
C LEU A 83 6.43 2.10 10.55
N ILE A 84 6.64 2.22 9.23
CA ILE A 84 5.55 2.11 8.25
C ILE A 84 4.96 0.69 8.27
N ARG A 85 5.81 -0.34 8.35
CA ARG A 85 5.38 -1.73 8.46
C ARG A 85 4.47 -1.91 9.68
N GLU A 86 4.89 -1.42 10.84
CA GLU A 86 4.11 -1.49 12.08
C GLU A 86 2.78 -0.73 11.95
N GLU A 87 2.78 0.47 11.36
CA GLU A 87 1.58 1.27 11.11
C GLU A 87 0.57 0.52 10.23
N ILE A 88 1.04 -0.10 9.14
CA ILE A 88 0.19 -0.89 8.23
C ILE A 88 -0.39 -2.11 8.94
N TYR A 89 0.44 -2.93 9.60
CA TYR A 89 -0.06 -4.14 10.25
C TYR A 89 -0.96 -3.84 11.45
N ALA A 90 -0.68 -2.80 12.22
CA ALA A 90 -1.56 -2.38 13.31
C ALA A 90 -2.95 -1.98 12.81
N ALA A 91 -3.03 -1.36 11.62
CA ALA A 91 -4.31 -1.06 10.99
C ALA A 91 -5.01 -2.33 10.49
N LEU A 92 -4.28 -3.24 9.83
CA LEU A 92 -4.83 -4.51 9.35
C LEU A 92 -5.37 -5.38 10.50
N ASP A 93 -4.66 -5.44 11.63
CA ASP A 93 -5.06 -6.20 12.83
C ASP A 93 -6.40 -5.72 13.43
N GLN A 94 -6.81 -4.48 13.15
CA GLN A 94 -8.08 -3.90 13.61
C GLN A 94 -9.22 -4.06 12.60
N MET A 95 -8.96 -4.68 11.43
CA MET A 95 -9.89 -4.75 10.31
C MET A 95 -10.33 -6.19 10.02
N GLN A 96 -11.45 -6.33 9.32
CA GLN A 96 -11.84 -7.60 8.72
C GLN A 96 -11.06 -7.82 7.42
N ALA A 97 -10.78 -9.08 7.07
CA ALA A 97 -9.96 -9.43 5.90
C ALA A 97 -10.49 -8.83 4.59
N GLU A 98 -11.81 -8.68 4.46
CA GLU A 98 -12.49 -8.08 3.33
C GLU A 98 -12.17 -6.59 3.15
N GLN A 99 -11.67 -5.93 4.20
CA GLN A 99 -11.37 -4.49 4.22
C GLN A 99 -9.91 -4.19 3.86
N TYR A 100 -9.01 -5.17 3.87
CA TYR A 100 -7.57 -4.97 3.73
C TYR A 100 -7.20 -4.31 2.39
N ALA A 101 -7.78 -4.78 1.29
CA ALA A 101 -7.53 -4.22 -0.03
C ALA A 101 -7.97 -2.75 -0.13
N SER A 102 -9.11 -2.43 0.49
CA SER A 102 -9.64 -1.06 0.55
C SER A 102 -8.73 -0.16 1.37
N TYR A 103 -8.24 -0.62 2.51
CA TYR A 103 -7.28 0.12 3.31
C TYR A 103 -6.00 0.43 2.51
N ILE A 104 -5.38 -0.59 1.90
CA ILE A 104 -4.18 -0.45 1.07
C ILE A 104 -4.41 0.51 -0.11
N PHE A 105 -5.58 0.45 -0.75
CA PHE A 105 -5.91 1.36 -1.83
C PHE A 105 -5.99 2.81 -1.34
N LEU A 106 -6.69 3.06 -0.23
CA LEU A 106 -6.84 4.40 0.33
C LEU A 106 -5.54 4.94 0.92
N THR A 107 -4.61 4.09 1.36
CA THR A 107 -3.26 4.53 1.79
C THR A 107 -2.38 4.96 0.62
N CYS A 108 -2.73 4.61 -0.62
CA CYS A 108 -2.10 5.12 -1.85
C CYS A 108 -2.78 6.38 -2.39
N PHE A 109 -4.10 6.52 -2.16
CA PHE A 109 -4.93 7.60 -2.70
C PHE A 109 -5.83 8.26 -1.62
N PRO A 110 -5.25 8.94 -0.62
CA PRO A 110 -6.00 9.54 0.48
C PRO A 110 -7.03 10.59 0.04
N SER A 111 -6.85 11.25 -1.12
CA SER A 111 -7.86 12.18 -1.66
C SER A 111 -9.21 11.51 -1.93
N ILE A 112 -9.21 10.23 -2.33
CA ILE A 112 -10.44 9.45 -2.56
C ILE A 112 -11.18 9.25 -1.23
N TYR A 113 -10.45 8.96 -0.15
CA TYR A 113 -11.05 8.85 1.18
C TYR A 113 -11.67 10.17 1.65
N LYS A 114 -10.97 11.29 1.46
CA LYS A 114 -11.47 12.64 1.79
C LYS A 114 -12.76 12.94 1.01
N ALA A 115 -12.78 12.69 -0.30
CA ALA A 115 -13.96 12.89 -1.13
C ALA A 115 -15.16 12.00 -0.74
N MET A 116 -14.93 10.82 -0.16
CA MET A 116 -15.99 9.94 0.34
C MET A 116 -16.56 10.37 1.70
N THR A 117 -15.79 11.14 2.48
CA THR A 117 -16.15 11.54 3.85
C THR A 117 -16.72 12.95 3.93
N GLU A 118 -16.35 13.83 3.00
CA GLU A 118 -16.95 15.14 2.83
C GLU A 118 -18.32 14.99 2.13
N LYS A 119 -19.41 15.03 2.92
CA LYS A 119 -20.80 15.11 2.47
C LYS A 119 -21.42 16.45 2.86
#